data_AF-B8MFD8-F1
#
_entry.id   AF-B8MFD8-F1
#
_cell.length_a   1.000
_cell.length_b   1.000
_cell.length_c   1.000
_cell.angle_alpha   90.00
_cell.angle_beta   90.00
_cell.angle_gamma   90.00
#
_symmetry.space_group_name_H-M   'P 1'
#
loop_
_entity.id
_entity.type
_entity.pdbx_description
1 polymer ?
#
loop_
_entity_poly.entity_id
_entity_poly.type
_entity_poly.pdbx_seq_one_letter_code
_entity_poly.pdbx_strand_id
1 'polypeptide(L)'
;MPGTQSSCPVEVPIISEPTPSADATKSTASCPMKSWPRAIQHIDRKDLYTNLEDRIHYLHTFLDFSSNDIEALISGSKYIKALIPAVVNIVYRKLLQYDITARAFQTRSTSFEGPLDEFPSEDSPQIMHRKMFLRGYLVKLCSDPSKMEFWEYLDKVGMMHVGQGREHPLHVEYIHIGACLSFIQDTFTEAILSHPRMQLHRKIALVKALGKVIWIQNDLFAKWYVRDGAEYAGETAPAKIEQEGYLHGKKIFNESDDSSVGSSD
;
A
#
# COMPACT_ATOMS: atom_id res chain seq x y z
N MET A 1 -60.42 -54.81 -20.34
CA MET A 1 -61.51 -53.92 -19.89
C MET A 1 -61.14 -53.34 -18.53
N PRO A 2 -61.35 -52.06 -18.24
CA PRO A 2 -61.10 -50.80 -18.97
C PRO A 2 -60.04 -49.95 -18.20
N GLY A 3 -59.56 -48.77 -18.60
CA GLY A 3 -59.94 -47.85 -19.66
C GLY A 3 -58.87 -46.76 -19.91
N THR A 4 -59.01 -46.17 -21.08
CA THR A 4 -58.29 -45.08 -21.77
C THR A 4 -58.59 -43.67 -21.25
N GLN A 5 -57.60 -42.76 -21.31
CA GLN A 5 -57.65 -41.35 -21.80
C GLN A 5 -56.20 -40.99 -22.24
N SER A 6 -55.82 -40.83 -23.52
CA SER A 6 -56.09 -39.80 -24.54
C SER A 6 -55.84 -38.35 -24.09
N SER A 7 -54.75 -37.71 -24.57
CA SER A 7 -54.80 -36.78 -25.71
C SER A 7 -53.52 -35.95 -25.91
N CYS A 8 -53.06 -35.93 -27.18
CA CYS A 8 -52.39 -34.87 -27.96
C CYS A 8 -50.98 -34.33 -27.61
N PRO A 9 -49.99 -34.45 -28.53
CA PRO A 9 -48.78 -33.63 -28.55
C PRO A 9 -49.05 -32.29 -29.26
N VAL A 10 -48.64 -31.18 -28.66
CA VAL A 10 -48.74 -29.85 -29.26
C VAL A 10 -47.58 -29.64 -30.24
N GLU A 11 -47.93 -29.34 -31.49
CA GLU A 11 -47.05 -28.90 -32.58
C GLU A 11 -46.24 -27.65 -32.20
N VAL A 12 -44.94 -27.67 -32.51
CA VAL A 12 -44.05 -26.51 -32.42
C VAL A 12 -44.17 -25.72 -33.73
N PRO A 13 -44.56 -24.44 -33.73
CA PRO A 13 -44.52 -23.62 -34.94
C PRO A 13 -43.10 -23.17 -35.21
N ILE A 14 -42.62 -23.48 -36.42
CA ILE A 14 -41.44 -22.87 -37.03
C ILE A 14 -41.73 -21.38 -37.24
N ILE A 15 -40.97 -20.50 -36.60
CA ILE A 15 -40.97 -19.06 -36.89
C ILE A 15 -39.62 -18.70 -37.50
N SER A 16 -39.70 -18.19 -38.72
CA SER A 16 -38.66 -17.74 -39.62
C SER A 16 -37.75 -16.66 -39.04
N GLU A 17 -36.44 -16.78 -39.28
CA GLU A 17 -35.45 -15.72 -39.05
C GLU A 17 -35.71 -14.51 -39.96
N PRO A 18 -35.65 -13.26 -39.46
CA PRO A 18 -35.55 -12.09 -40.30
C PRO A 18 -34.07 -11.72 -40.55
N THR A 19 -33.73 -11.55 -41.83
CA THR A 19 -32.50 -10.93 -42.35
C THR A 19 -32.24 -9.53 -41.76
N PRO A 20 -30.98 -9.07 -41.67
CA PRO A 20 -30.63 -7.85 -40.95
C PRO A 20 -31.01 -6.61 -41.75
N SER A 21 -31.89 -5.78 -41.18
CA SER A 21 -32.13 -4.41 -41.64
C SER A 21 -31.06 -3.49 -41.04
N ALA A 22 -30.29 -2.87 -41.92
CA ALA A 22 -29.37 -1.78 -41.60
C ALA A 22 -30.17 -0.53 -41.20
N ASP A 23 -30.24 -0.24 -39.89
CA ASP A 23 -30.10 1.12 -39.34
C ASP A 23 -30.20 1.05 -37.81
N ALA A 24 -29.06 0.98 -37.13
CA ALA A 24 -28.97 1.15 -35.68
C ALA A 24 -28.28 2.47 -35.41
N THR A 25 -29.08 3.54 -35.41
CA THR A 25 -28.70 4.79 -34.75
C THR A 25 -28.46 4.49 -33.28
N LYS A 26 -27.22 4.68 -32.82
CA LYS A 26 -26.82 4.56 -31.41
C LYS A 26 -27.57 5.61 -30.60
N SER A 27 -28.74 5.25 -30.06
CA SER A 27 -29.36 5.98 -28.97
C SER A 27 -28.56 5.67 -27.71
N THR A 28 -27.63 6.56 -27.37
CA THR A 28 -27.00 6.59 -26.05
C THR A 28 -28.11 6.89 -25.04
N ALA A 29 -28.61 5.84 -24.38
CA ALA A 29 -29.49 5.99 -23.24
C ALA A 29 -28.72 6.70 -22.11
N SER A 30 -28.77 8.03 -22.14
CA SER A 30 -28.33 8.88 -21.04
C SER A 30 -29.30 8.65 -19.89
N CYS A 31 -28.87 7.83 -18.92
CA CYS A 31 -29.56 7.74 -17.64
C CYS A 31 -29.52 9.14 -17.02
N PRO A 32 -30.68 9.76 -16.69
CA PRO A 32 -30.69 11.10 -16.12
C PRO A 32 -30.13 11.00 -14.70
N MET A 33 -28.82 11.17 -14.54
CA MET A 33 -28.22 11.38 -13.24
C MET A 33 -28.87 12.64 -12.67
N LYS A 34 -29.73 12.47 -11.66
CA LYS A 34 -30.25 13.57 -10.85
C LYS A 34 -29.06 14.46 -10.50
N SER A 35 -29.15 15.74 -10.85
CA SER A 35 -28.09 16.70 -10.52
C SER A 35 -27.86 16.66 -9.02
N TRP A 36 -26.65 16.34 -8.61
CA TRP A 36 -26.32 16.28 -7.21
C TRP A 36 -26.33 17.69 -6.62
N PRO A 37 -26.82 17.88 -5.38
CA PRO A 37 -27.01 19.20 -4.78
C PRO A 37 -25.70 19.94 -4.43
N ARG A 38 -24.54 19.32 -4.67
CA ARG A 38 -23.21 19.89 -4.45
C ARG A 38 -22.29 19.55 -5.61
N ALA A 39 -21.21 20.33 -5.78
CA ALA A 39 -20.14 19.97 -6.69
C ALA A 39 -19.60 18.58 -6.32
N ILE A 40 -19.58 17.66 -7.29
CA ILE A 40 -19.04 16.31 -7.13
C ILE A 40 -17.80 16.20 -7.99
N GLN A 41 -16.71 15.77 -7.36
CA GLN A 41 -15.56 15.29 -8.09
C GLN A 41 -15.87 13.88 -8.60
N HIS A 42 -15.85 13.71 -9.92
CA HIS A 42 -15.96 12.39 -10.52
C HIS A 42 -14.62 11.66 -10.36
N ILE A 43 -14.70 10.38 -9.99
CA ILE A 43 -13.57 9.46 -9.88
C ILE A 43 -13.99 8.20 -10.61
N ASP A 44 -13.24 7.79 -11.65
CA ASP A 44 -13.49 6.52 -12.30
C ASP A 44 -13.00 5.41 -11.37
N ARG A 45 -13.87 4.41 -11.16
CA ARG A 45 -13.53 3.24 -10.35
C ARG A 45 -12.33 2.50 -10.93
N LYS A 46 -12.23 2.38 -12.25
CA LYS A 46 -11.16 1.66 -12.93
C LYS A 46 -9.80 2.30 -12.64
N ASP A 47 -9.72 3.62 -12.72
CA ASP A 47 -8.47 4.37 -12.51
C ASP A 47 -7.91 4.14 -11.09
N LEU A 48 -8.77 3.95 -10.08
CA LEU A 48 -8.33 3.61 -8.71
C LEU A 48 -7.58 2.28 -8.61
N TYR A 49 -7.74 1.38 -9.58
CA TYR A 49 -7.09 0.06 -9.60
C TYR A 49 -6.01 -0.06 -10.68
N THR A 50 -6.08 0.73 -11.76
CA THR A 50 -5.14 0.64 -12.89
C THR A 50 -4.14 1.79 -12.98
N ASN A 51 -4.38 2.93 -12.29
CA ASN A 51 -3.50 4.09 -12.30
C ASN A 51 -3.14 4.53 -10.87
N LEU A 52 -1.86 4.40 -10.52
CA LEU A 52 -1.37 4.81 -9.20
C LEU A 52 -1.52 6.33 -8.97
N GLU A 53 -1.30 7.15 -9.98
CA GLU A 53 -1.40 8.62 -9.86
C GLU A 53 -2.84 9.04 -9.54
N ASP A 54 -3.83 8.47 -10.23
CA ASP A 54 -5.25 8.76 -9.96
C ASP A 54 -5.68 8.27 -8.57
N ARG A 55 -5.20 7.10 -8.14
CA ARG A 55 -5.44 6.60 -6.77
C ARG A 55 -4.84 7.52 -5.72
N ILE A 56 -3.59 7.97 -5.89
CA ILE A 56 -2.92 8.89 -4.97
C ILE A 56 -3.64 10.24 -4.95
N HIS A 57 -4.05 10.75 -6.11
CA HIS A 57 -4.83 11.98 -6.21
C HIS A 57 -6.15 11.87 -5.44
N TYR A 58 -6.88 10.77 -5.61
CA TYR A 58 -8.10 10.50 -4.84
C TYR A 58 -7.84 10.44 -3.33
N LEU A 59 -6.80 9.75 -2.88
CA LEU A 59 -6.46 9.65 -1.46
C LEU A 59 -6.04 11.01 -0.89
N HIS A 60 -5.31 11.82 -1.66
CA HIS A 60 -4.94 13.17 -1.25
C HIS A 60 -6.17 14.06 -1.08
N THR A 61 -7.09 14.07 -2.05
CA THR A 61 -8.30 14.88 -1.94
C THR A 61 -9.23 14.38 -0.83
N PHE A 62 -9.36 13.06 -0.65
CA PHE A 62 -10.23 12.48 0.37
C PHE A 62 -9.72 12.70 1.80
N LEU A 63 -8.41 12.62 2.02
CA LEU A 63 -7.79 12.78 3.34
C LEU A 63 -7.41 14.24 3.64
N ASP A 64 -7.77 15.18 2.77
CA ASP A 64 -7.30 16.57 2.79
C ASP A 64 -5.77 16.65 2.93
N PHE A 65 -5.02 15.76 2.27
CA PHE A 65 -3.56 15.78 2.28
C PHE A 65 -3.07 16.91 1.37
N SER A 66 -2.59 17.98 2.01
CA SER A 66 -2.37 19.28 1.39
C SER A 66 -0.90 19.72 1.48
N SER A 67 -0.57 20.84 0.84
CA SER A 67 0.76 21.46 0.96
C SER A 67 1.17 21.74 2.42
N ASN A 68 0.20 22.00 3.31
CA ASN A 68 0.47 22.21 4.74
C ASN A 68 0.94 20.93 5.43
N ASP A 69 0.41 19.77 5.03
CA ASP A 69 0.86 18.47 5.55
C ASP A 69 2.27 18.16 5.04
N ILE A 70 2.54 18.45 3.76
CA ILE A 70 3.87 18.31 3.14
C ILE A 70 4.90 19.19 3.86
N GLU A 71 4.58 20.47 4.11
CA GLU A 71 5.46 21.38 4.83
C GLU A 71 5.71 20.93 6.29
N ALA A 72 4.67 20.42 6.96
CA ALA A 72 4.82 19.85 8.30
C ALA A 72 5.78 18.67 8.30
N LEU A 73 5.66 17.75 7.33
CA LEU A 73 6.57 16.61 7.18
C LEU A 73 8.00 17.04 6.87
N ILE A 74 8.20 17.95 5.92
CA ILE A 74 9.53 18.45 5.54
C ILE A 74 10.20 19.15 6.73
N SER A 75 9.51 20.07 7.39
CA SER A 75 10.05 20.83 8.54
C SER A 75 10.20 19.97 9.81
N GLY A 76 9.42 18.90 9.91
CA GLY A 76 9.44 17.91 10.98
C GLY A 76 10.43 16.76 10.76
N SER A 77 10.92 16.57 9.53
CA SER A 77 11.70 15.41 9.10
C SER A 77 12.90 15.11 9.99
N LYS A 78 13.66 16.13 10.42
CA LYS A 78 14.81 15.96 11.31
C LYS A 78 14.45 15.33 12.66
N TYR A 79 13.27 15.64 13.19
CA TYR A 79 12.80 15.09 14.46
C TYR A 79 12.39 13.63 14.29
N ILE A 80 11.68 13.31 13.20
CA ILE A 80 11.29 11.93 12.88
C ILE A 80 12.54 11.08 12.63
N LYS A 81 13.48 11.56 11.81
CA LYS A 81 14.73 10.86 11.50
C LYS A 81 15.55 10.50 12.74
N ALA A 82 15.64 11.42 13.71
CA ALA A 82 16.34 11.16 14.98
C ALA A 82 15.71 10.01 15.80
N LEU A 83 14.42 9.73 15.62
CA LEU A 83 13.71 8.66 16.33
C LEU A 83 13.84 7.29 15.63
N ILE A 84 14.14 7.26 14.33
CA ILE A 84 14.12 6.04 13.50
C ILE A 84 14.95 4.89 14.11
N PRO A 85 16.20 5.09 14.58
CA PRO A 85 16.99 3.97 15.12
C PRO A 85 16.31 3.27 16.30
N ALA A 86 15.70 4.05 17.21
CA ALA A 86 14.99 3.53 18.37
C ALA A 86 13.68 2.85 17.95
N VAL A 87 12.90 3.48 17.06
CA VAL A 87 11.63 2.92 16.55
C VAL A 87 11.86 1.58 15.88
N VAL A 88 12.89 1.44 15.04
CA VAL A 88 13.20 0.15 14.39
C VAL A 88 13.48 -0.94 15.41
N ASN A 89 14.27 -0.67 16.45
CA ASN A 89 14.52 -1.67 17.49
C ASN A 89 13.24 -2.04 18.25
N ILE A 90 12.38 -1.07 18.57
CA ILE A 90 11.09 -1.30 19.23
C ILE A 90 10.17 -2.17 18.36
N VAL A 91 10.10 -1.91 17.05
CA VAL A 91 9.31 -2.68 16.09
C VAL A 91 9.80 -4.12 15.99
N TYR A 92 11.10 -4.36 15.84
CA TYR A 92 11.60 -5.73 15.74
C TYR A 92 11.46 -6.52 17.04
N ARG A 93 11.65 -5.89 18.20
CA ARG A 93 11.28 -6.52 19.47
C ARG A 93 9.83 -6.95 19.48
N LYS A 94 8.91 -6.09 19.02
CA LYS A 94 7.48 -6.40 18.98
C LYS A 94 7.15 -7.53 18.01
N LEU A 95 7.75 -7.54 16.82
CA LEU A 95 7.53 -8.59 15.82
C LEU A 95 8.12 -9.94 16.21
N LEU A 96 9.22 -9.96 16.98
CA LEU A 96 9.81 -11.20 17.47
C LEU A 96 9.16 -11.74 18.75
N GLN A 97 8.27 -10.98 19.39
CA GLN A 97 7.48 -11.44 20.55
C GLN A 97 6.40 -12.47 20.19
N TYR A 98 5.98 -12.54 18.93
CA TYR A 98 4.94 -13.47 18.48
C TYR A 98 5.51 -14.41 17.42
N ASP A 99 5.27 -15.70 17.58
CA ASP A 99 5.71 -16.75 16.66
C ASP A 99 5.17 -16.52 15.24
N ILE A 100 3.91 -16.07 15.10
CA ILE A 100 3.26 -15.85 13.81
C ILE A 100 3.92 -14.72 13.01
N THR A 101 4.39 -13.66 13.66
CA THR A 101 5.11 -12.57 13.00
C THR A 101 6.60 -12.89 12.83
N ALA A 102 7.21 -13.61 13.77
CA ALA A 102 8.61 -14.02 13.67
C ALA A 102 8.87 -14.97 12.49
N ARG A 103 7.92 -15.86 12.18
CA ARG A 103 7.99 -16.79 11.04
C ARG A 103 8.21 -16.10 9.70
N ALA A 104 7.73 -14.88 9.51
CA ALA A 104 7.95 -14.11 8.27
C ALA A 104 9.44 -13.85 7.97
N PHE A 105 10.31 -13.93 8.98
CA PHE A 105 11.76 -13.72 8.84
C PHE A 105 12.56 -15.00 8.56
N GLN A 106 11.90 -16.16 8.49
CA GLN A 106 12.52 -17.41 8.04
C GLN A 106 12.59 -17.47 6.50
N THR A 107 11.90 -16.56 5.80
CA THR A 107 11.94 -16.48 4.34
C THR A 107 13.09 -15.59 3.86
N ARG A 108 13.92 -16.14 2.97
CA ARG A 108 15.07 -15.46 2.37
C ARG A 108 14.66 -14.15 1.69
N SER A 109 15.52 -13.13 1.78
CA SER A 109 15.38 -11.87 1.04
C SER A 109 16.06 -11.98 -0.31
N THR A 110 15.59 -11.23 -1.31
CA THR A 110 16.27 -11.18 -2.63
C THR A 110 17.70 -10.63 -2.50
N SER A 111 17.94 -9.76 -1.53
CA SER A 111 19.24 -9.13 -1.24
C SER A 111 20.06 -9.82 -0.14
N PHE A 112 19.66 -10.99 0.37
CA PHE A 112 20.32 -11.62 1.53
C PHE A 112 20.75 -13.08 1.29
N GLU A 113 22.07 -13.29 1.23
CA GLU A 113 22.68 -14.61 1.06
C GLU A 113 23.19 -15.25 2.36
N GLY A 114 23.04 -14.57 3.50
CA GLY A 114 23.54 -15.07 4.79
C GLY A 114 22.71 -16.24 5.39
N PRO A 115 23.11 -16.71 6.58
CA PRO A 115 22.39 -17.77 7.29
C PRO A 115 21.02 -17.32 7.77
N LEU A 116 20.08 -18.27 7.87
CA LEU A 116 18.73 -18.05 8.38
C LEU A 116 18.55 -18.90 9.64
N ASP A 117 18.37 -18.23 10.77
CA ASP A 117 18.04 -18.91 12.03
C ASP A 117 16.57 -19.31 12.04
N GLU A 118 16.31 -20.53 12.50
CA GLU A 118 14.94 -21.06 12.67
C GLU A 118 14.15 -20.25 13.70
N PHE A 119 14.80 -19.84 14.80
CA PHE A 119 14.22 -18.99 15.84
C PHE A 119 14.95 -17.64 15.87
N PRO A 120 14.57 -16.69 14.99
CA PRO A 120 15.28 -15.43 14.87
C PRO A 120 15.23 -14.61 16.17
N SER A 121 16.36 -14.05 16.54
CA SER A 121 16.53 -13.06 17.60
C SER A 121 16.91 -11.71 17.01
N GLU A 122 17.00 -10.67 17.85
CA GLU A 122 17.42 -9.35 17.39
C GLU A 122 18.82 -9.31 16.76
N ASP A 123 19.68 -10.26 17.14
CA ASP A 123 21.08 -10.37 16.72
C ASP A 123 21.24 -11.35 15.54
N SER A 124 20.17 -12.01 15.12
CA SER A 124 20.20 -12.91 13.98
C SER A 124 20.55 -12.13 12.69
N PRO A 125 21.48 -12.63 11.84
CA PRO A 125 21.96 -11.90 10.67
C PRO A 125 20.86 -11.40 9.73
N GLN A 126 19.84 -12.23 9.49
CA GLN A 126 18.68 -11.88 8.69
C GLN A 126 17.83 -10.77 9.32
N ILE A 127 17.75 -10.69 10.65
CA ILE A 127 17.02 -9.63 11.35
C ILE A 127 17.79 -8.31 11.28
N MET A 128 19.10 -8.33 11.49
CA MET A 128 19.93 -7.13 11.33
C MET A 128 19.82 -6.56 9.91
N HIS A 129 19.85 -7.43 8.89
CA HIS A 129 19.66 -7.03 7.51
C HIS A 129 18.26 -6.42 7.26
N ARG A 130 17.20 -7.05 7.78
CA ARG A 130 15.83 -6.54 7.67
C ARG A 130 15.63 -5.21 8.43
N LYS A 131 16.32 -5.00 9.56
CA LYS A 131 16.36 -3.72 10.29
C LYS A 131 16.89 -2.58 9.41
N MET A 132 17.90 -2.84 8.57
CA MET A 132 18.43 -1.84 7.62
C MET A 132 17.35 -1.38 6.63
N PHE A 133 16.56 -2.31 6.08
CA PHE A 133 15.45 -1.97 5.18
C PHE A 133 14.34 -1.19 5.86
N LEU A 134 13.95 -1.57 7.09
CA LEU A 134 12.95 -0.80 7.82
C LEU A 134 13.46 0.61 8.14
N ARG A 135 14.74 0.78 8.49
CA ARG A 135 15.35 2.10 8.66
C ARG A 135 15.24 2.91 7.37
N GLY A 136 15.68 2.34 6.25
CA GLY A 136 15.58 2.99 4.95
C GLY A 136 14.14 3.39 4.62
N TYR A 137 13.18 2.48 4.80
CA TYR A 137 11.77 2.74 4.59
C TYR A 137 11.26 3.93 5.45
N LEU A 138 11.57 3.95 6.75
CA LEU A 138 11.17 5.06 7.63
C LEU A 138 11.88 6.37 7.25
N VAL A 139 13.11 6.33 6.76
CA VAL A 139 13.81 7.51 6.22
C VAL A 139 13.12 8.00 4.95
N LYS A 140 12.70 7.09 4.07
CA LYS A 140 11.97 7.40 2.85
C LYS A 140 10.60 8.01 3.16
N LEU A 141 9.89 7.58 4.21
CA LEU A 141 8.68 8.25 4.70
C LEU A 141 8.92 9.72 5.11
N CYS A 142 10.16 10.10 5.40
CA CYS A 142 10.56 11.49 5.69
C CYS A 142 11.01 12.27 4.44
N SER A 143 10.98 11.66 3.25
CA SER A 143 11.29 12.34 1.99
C SER A 143 10.07 13.07 1.41
N ASP A 144 10.27 13.84 0.34
CA ASP A 144 9.25 14.71 -0.24
C ASP A 144 8.07 13.92 -0.84
N PRO A 145 6.87 13.96 -0.22
CA PRO A 145 5.68 13.25 -0.69
C PRO A 145 4.98 13.96 -1.87
N SER A 146 5.48 15.11 -2.34
CA SER A 146 4.97 15.75 -3.57
C SER A 146 5.44 15.05 -4.86
N LYS A 147 6.39 14.12 -4.74
CA LYS A 147 7.00 13.39 -5.87
C LYS A 147 6.34 12.04 -6.05
N MET A 148 5.94 11.68 -7.26
CA MET A 148 5.30 10.37 -7.51
C MET A 148 6.24 9.20 -7.20
N GLU A 149 7.55 9.37 -7.33
CA GLU A 149 8.56 8.38 -6.95
C GLU A 149 8.56 8.06 -5.45
N PHE A 150 7.99 8.94 -4.60
CA PHE A 150 7.68 8.61 -3.21
C PHE A 150 6.62 7.51 -3.17
N TRP A 151 5.47 7.74 -3.79
CA TRP A 151 4.32 6.85 -3.74
C TRP A 151 4.54 5.53 -4.49
N GLU A 152 5.26 5.56 -5.62
CA GLU A 152 5.69 4.35 -6.33
C GLU A 152 6.53 3.42 -5.45
N TYR A 153 7.44 3.99 -4.65
CA TYR A 153 8.23 3.21 -3.71
C TYR A 153 7.35 2.58 -2.63
N LEU A 154 6.42 3.34 -2.04
CA LEU A 154 5.51 2.84 -1.01
C LEU A 154 4.57 1.75 -1.55
N ASP A 155 4.12 1.88 -2.80
CA ASP A 155 3.32 0.88 -3.48
C ASP A 155 4.13 -0.40 -3.75
N LYS A 156 5.38 -0.25 -4.20
CA LYS A 156 6.32 -1.36 -4.37
C LYS A 156 6.54 -2.12 -3.05
N VAL A 157 6.67 -1.43 -1.92
CA VAL A 157 6.77 -2.08 -0.62
C VAL A 157 5.53 -2.95 -0.36
N GLY A 158 4.32 -2.48 -0.71
CA GLY A 158 3.10 -3.27 -0.64
C GLY A 158 3.16 -4.56 -1.47
N MET A 159 3.51 -4.43 -2.74
CA MET A 159 3.69 -5.53 -3.69
C MET A 159 4.66 -6.61 -3.18
N MET A 160 5.78 -6.19 -2.58
CA MET A 160 6.81 -7.12 -2.08
C MET A 160 6.36 -7.96 -0.88
N HIS A 161 5.34 -7.52 -0.13
CA HIS A 161 4.82 -8.26 1.03
C HIS A 161 3.76 -9.31 0.65
N VAL A 162 3.27 -9.28 -0.59
CA VAL A 162 2.45 -10.35 -1.20
C VAL A 162 3.27 -11.29 -2.09
N GLY A 163 4.59 -11.15 -2.09
CA GLY A 163 5.52 -12.08 -2.74
C GLY A 163 5.81 -11.78 -4.20
N GLN A 164 5.30 -10.65 -4.71
CA GLN A 164 5.57 -10.18 -6.06
C GLN A 164 6.82 -9.29 -6.12
N GLY A 165 7.46 -9.19 -7.29
CA GLY A 165 8.66 -8.37 -7.48
C GLY A 165 9.89 -8.82 -6.71
N ARG A 166 9.93 -10.10 -6.29
CA ARG A 166 10.99 -10.72 -5.49
C ARG A 166 11.45 -12.02 -6.11
N GLU A 167 12.71 -12.39 -5.85
CA GLU A 167 13.23 -13.72 -6.21
C GLU A 167 12.70 -14.80 -5.28
N HIS A 168 12.64 -14.49 -3.98
CA HIS A 168 12.06 -15.37 -2.96
C HIS A 168 10.73 -14.79 -2.46
N PRO A 169 9.57 -15.40 -2.81
CA PRO A 169 8.26 -14.91 -2.41
C PRO A 169 8.11 -14.86 -0.89
N LEU A 170 7.59 -13.74 -0.38
CA LEU A 170 7.18 -13.56 1.00
C LEU A 170 5.68 -13.30 1.03
N HIS A 171 4.96 -13.99 1.90
CA HIS A 171 3.55 -13.71 2.13
C HIS A 171 3.37 -13.31 3.59
N VAL A 172 3.09 -12.02 3.83
CA VAL A 172 2.72 -11.50 5.14
C VAL A 172 1.23 -11.24 5.13
N GLU A 173 0.46 -11.85 6.03
CA GLU A 173 -0.99 -11.62 6.05
C GLU A 173 -1.31 -10.15 6.40
N TYR A 174 -2.35 -9.60 5.77
CA TYR A 174 -2.70 -8.18 5.91
C TYR A 174 -2.99 -7.76 7.36
N ILE A 175 -3.52 -8.67 8.19
CA ILE A 175 -3.74 -8.42 9.62
C ILE A 175 -2.45 -8.00 10.32
N HIS A 176 -1.32 -8.61 9.97
CA HIS A 176 -0.01 -8.29 10.57
C HIS A 176 0.55 -6.97 10.02
N ILE A 177 0.30 -6.67 8.75
CA ILE A 177 0.65 -5.37 8.13
C ILE A 177 -0.08 -4.24 8.86
N GLY A 178 -1.40 -4.31 8.96
CA GLY A 178 -2.20 -3.28 9.61
C GLY A 178 -1.83 -3.09 11.09
N ALA A 179 -1.64 -4.19 11.82
CA ALA A 179 -1.20 -4.13 13.22
C ALA A 179 0.20 -3.48 13.38
N CYS A 180 1.16 -3.82 12.50
CA CYS A 180 2.50 -3.25 12.53
C CYS A 180 2.49 -1.75 12.20
N LEU A 181 1.75 -1.33 11.16
CA LEU A 181 1.61 0.08 10.81
C LEU A 181 0.98 0.90 11.94
N SER A 182 -0.06 0.36 12.59
CA SER A 182 -0.67 0.99 13.76
C SER A 182 0.33 1.14 14.91
N PHE A 183 1.14 0.11 15.17
CA PHE A 183 2.18 0.17 16.21
C PHE A 183 3.29 1.18 15.91
N ILE A 184 3.71 1.28 14.65
CA ILE A 184 4.66 2.31 14.18
C ILE A 184 4.08 3.71 14.38
N GLN A 185 2.83 3.92 13.96
CA GLN A 185 2.15 5.21 14.09
C GLN A 185 2.02 5.63 15.56
N ASP A 186 1.62 4.71 16.43
CA ASP A 186 1.50 4.95 17.87
C ASP A 186 2.85 5.36 18.49
N THR A 187 3.90 4.60 18.19
CA THR A 187 5.27 4.88 18.67
C THR A 187 5.76 6.27 18.24
N PHE A 188 5.55 6.65 16.98
CA PHE A 188 5.90 7.99 16.51
C PHE A 188 5.04 9.08 17.14
N THR A 189 3.75 8.83 17.31
CA THR A 189 2.82 9.79 17.90
C THR A 189 3.24 10.12 19.33
N GLU A 190 3.49 9.10 20.15
CA GLU A 190 3.98 9.28 21.52
C GLU A 190 5.29 10.07 21.55
N ALA A 191 6.26 9.69 20.72
CA ALA A 191 7.57 10.34 20.68
C ALA A 191 7.49 11.82 20.23
N ILE A 192 6.66 12.14 19.22
CA ILE A 192 6.44 13.52 18.74
C ILE A 192 5.75 14.35 19.83
N LEU A 193 4.68 13.82 20.43
CA LEU A 193 3.93 14.52 21.46
C LEU A 193 4.76 14.76 22.74
N SER A 194 5.69 13.85 23.04
CA SER A 194 6.61 13.95 24.18
C SER A 194 7.82 14.86 23.93
N HIS A 195 8.04 15.34 22.69
CA HIS A 195 9.21 16.15 22.38
C HIS A 195 9.25 17.47 23.19
N PRO A 196 10.29 17.73 24.02
CA PRO A 196 10.24 18.77 25.05
C PRO A 196 10.26 20.20 24.48
N ARG A 197 10.90 20.39 23.31
CA ARG A 197 11.11 21.73 22.72
C ARG A 197 10.24 22.03 21.50
N MET A 198 9.35 21.11 21.12
CA MET A 198 8.50 21.32 19.94
C MET A 198 7.20 22.00 20.36
N GLN A 199 6.85 23.10 19.70
CA GLN A 199 5.62 23.83 19.97
C GLN A 199 4.39 22.96 19.64
N LEU A 200 3.32 23.10 20.43
CA LEU A 200 2.13 22.24 20.34
C LEU A 200 1.51 22.23 18.93
N HIS A 201 1.38 23.38 18.27
CA HIS A 201 0.81 23.43 16.92
C HIS A 201 1.65 22.65 15.89
N ARG A 202 2.99 22.65 16.04
CA ARG A 202 3.89 21.85 15.17
C ARG A 202 3.76 20.36 15.46
N LYS A 203 3.63 19.98 16.73
CA LYS A 203 3.35 18.59 17.13
C LYS A 203 2.05 18.10 16.49
N ILE A 204 0.97 18.88 16.60
CA ILE A 204 -0.34 18.56 16.02
C ILE A 204 -0.23 18.41 14.50
N ALA A 205 0.38 19.38 13.82
CA ALA A 205 0.55 19.34 12.37
C ALA A 205 1.34 18.10 11.92
N LEU A 206 2.45 17.79 12.59
CA LEU A 206 3.30 16.65 12.27
C LEU A 206 2.60 15.31 12.50
N VAL A 207 1.91 15.15 13.64
CA VAL A 207 1.13 13.93 13.95
C VAL A 207 0.02 13.71 12.92
N LYS A 208 -0.71 14.78 12.56
CA LYS A 208 -1.77 14.69 11.54
C LYS A 208 -1.20 14.29 10.18
N ALA A 209 -0.13 14.96 9.73
CA ALA A 209 0.47 14.71 8.44
C ALA A 209 1.07 13.30 8.35
N LEU A 210 1.78 12.86 9.38
CA LEU A 210 2.34 11.50 9.46
C LEU A 210 1.22 10.45 9.48
N GLY A 211 0.15 10.68 10.24
CA GLY A 211 -1.02 9.80 10.27
C GLY A 211 -1.64 9.61 8.88
N LYS A 212 -1.79 10.70 8.10
CA LYS A 212 -2.30 10.60 6.72
C LYS A 212 -1.38 9.75 5.83
N VAL A 213 -0.05 9.95 5.90
CA VAL A 213 0.91 9.14 5.13
C VAL A 213 0.82 7.66 5.50
N ILE A 214 0.71 7.33 6.79
CA ILE A 214 0.56 5.93 7.24
C ILE A 214 -0.74 5.32 6.70
N TRP A 215 -1.84 6.07 6.68
CA TRP A 215 -3.11 5.60 6.11
C TRP A 215 -3.07 5.42 4.60
N ILE A 216 -2.40 6.32 3.86
CA ILE A 216 -2.16 6.15 2.42
C ILE A 216 -1.31 4.90 2.18
N GLN A 217 -0.24 4.70 2.95
CA GLN A 217 0.55 3.48 2.89
C GLN A 217 -0.30 2.23 3.16
N ASN A 218 -1.17 2.27 4.18
CA ASN A 218 -2.04 1.16 4.53
C ASN A 218 -2.99 0.81 3.38
N ASP A 219 -3.54 1.82 2.69
CA ASP A 219 -4.33 1.62 1.46
C ASP A 219 -3.49 1.00 0.34
N LEU A 220 -2.27 1.50 0.11
CA LEU A 220 -1.36 0.94 -0.89
C LEU A 220 -1.00 -0.51 -0.57
N PHE A 221 -0.82 -0.89 0.69
CA PHE A 221 -0.74 -2.30 1.07
C PHE A 221 -2.03 -3.02 0.71
N ALA A 222 -3.18 -2.54 1.19
CA ALA A 222 -4.48 -3.19 1.01
C ALA A 222 -4.77 -3.48 -0.47
N LYS A 223 -4.40 -2.58 -1.39
CA LYS A 223 -4.50 -2.76 -2.84
C LYS A 223 -3.96 -4.10 -3.33
N TRP A 224 -2.89 -4.60 -2.71
CA TRP A 224 -2.26 -5.88 -3.08
C TRP A 224 -2.88 -7.10 -2.40
N TYR A 225 -3.67 -6.91 -1.34
CA TYR A 225 -4.29 -8.00 -0.56
C TYR A 225 -5.77 -8.22 -0.88
N VAL A 226 -6.52 -7.14 -1.10
CA VAL A 226 -7.96 -7.24 -1.35
C VAL A 226 -8.22 -7.62 -2.80
N ARG A 227 -9.40 -8.19 -3.06
CA ARG A 227 -9.80 -8.62 -4.40
C ARG A 227 -10.62 -7.59 -5.17
N ASP A 228 -10.80 -6.40 -4.58
CA ASP A 228 -11.54 -5.31 -5.22
C ASP A 228 -10.79 -4.85 -6.47
N GLY A 229 -11.49 -4.72 -7.59
CA GLY A 229 -10.87 -4.36 -8.88
C GLY A 229 -10.19 -5.53 -9.58
N ALA A 230 -10.36 -6.78 -9.13
CA ALA A 230 -9.82 -7.97 -9.80
C ALA A 230 -10.31 -8.11 -11.25
N GLU A 231 -11.46 -7.52 -11.59
CA GLU A 231 -11.97 -7.38 -12.96
C GLU A 231 -11.00 -6.62 -13.90
N TYR A 232 -10.05 -5.86 -13.37
CA TYR A 232 -9.06 -5.07 -14.11
C TYR A 232 -7.65 -5.68 -14.10
N ALA A 233 -7.44 -6.85 -13.48
CA ALA A 233 -6.11 -7.41 -13.22
C ALA A 233 -5.26 -7.68 -14.49
N GLY A 234 -5.89 -7.84 -15.65
CA GLY A 234 -5.20 -8.06 -16.93
C GLY A 234 -4.60 -6.80 -17.56
N GLU A 235 -4.84 -5.62 -16.99
CA GLU A 235 -4.39 -4.34 -17.54
C GLU A 235 -3.08 -3.84 -16.91
N THR A 236 -2.60 -4.49 -15.86
CA THR A 236 -1.36 -4.11 -15.18
C THR A 236 -0.18 -4.93 -15.71
N ALA A 237 0.96 -4.26 -15.95
CA ALA A 237 2.18 -4.94 -16.34
C ALA A 237 2.67 -5.90 -15.24
N PRO A 238 3.30 -7.04 -15.60
CA PRO A 238 3.83 -7.97 -14.61
C PRO A 238 4.89 -7.32 -13.74
N ALA A 239 4.89 -7.64 -12.45
CA ALA A 239 5.87 -7.15 -11.49
C ALA A 239 7.29 -7.56 -11.90
N LYS A 240 8.17 -6.58 -12.07
CA LYS A 240 9.60 -6.83 -12.31
C LYS A 240 10.28 -7.19 -10.99
N ILE A 241 11.10 -8.23 -11.00
CA ILE A 241 11.96 -8.55 -9.86
C ILE A 241 13.02 -7.45 -9.75
N GLU A 242 13.08 -6.82 -8.59
CA GLU A 242 14.07 -5.80 -8.29
C GLU A 242 14.47 -5.92 -6.81
N GLN A 243 15.75 -5.71 -6.51
CA GLN A 243 16.26 -5.81 -5.15
C GLN A 243 15.51 -4.88 -4.18
N GLU A 244 15.40 -5.34 -2.92
CA GLU A 244 14.87 -4.48 -1.85
C GLU A 244 15.68 -3.18 -1.79
N GLY A 245 15.01 -2.04 -1.57
CA GLY A 245 15.67 -0.73 -1.48
C GLY A 245 16.05 -0.06 -2.81
N TYR A 246 15.67 -0.65 -3.95
CA TYR A 246 15.77 -0.02 -5.26
C TYR A 246 14.39 0.40 -5.79
N LEU A 247 14.36 1.36 -6.71
CA LEU A 247 13.20 1.72 -7.52
C LEU A 247 13.69 2.12 -8.92
N HIS A 248 13.19 1.46 -9.97
CA HIS A 248 13.58 1.72 -11.38
C HIS A 248 15.10 1.68 -11.62
N GLY A 249 15.79 0.73 -11.00
CA GLY A 249 17.23 0.54 -11.05
C GLY A 249 18.05 1.50 -10.19
N LYS A 250 17.41 2.45 -9.49
CA LYS A 250 18.08 3.43 -8.63
C LYS A 250 17.98 3.01 -7.17
N LYS A 251 19.12 3.00 -6.48
CA LYS A 251 19.17 2.76 -5.03
C LYS A 251 18.46 3.92 -4.32
N ILE A 252 17.50 3.61 -3.46
CA ILE A 252 16.69 4.60 -2.73
C ILE A 252 17.37 5.00 -1.40
N PHE A 253 18.32 4.19 -0.93
CA PHE A 253 19.07 4.41 0.31
C PHE A 253 20.55 4.65 0.03
N ASN A 254 21.09 5.78 0.49
CA ASN A 254 22.53 6.00 0.51
C ASN A 254 23.09 5.59 1.86
N GLU A 255 24.21 4.86 1.88
CA GLU A 255 24.94 4.49 3.11
C GLU A 255 25.37 5.72 3.93
N SER A 256 25.44 6.91 3.31
CA SER A 256 25.74 8.17 4.00
C SER A 256 24.67 8.61 5.01
N ASP A 257 23.42 8.18 4.87
CA ASP A 257 22.36 8.49 5.85
C ASP A 257 22.60 7.82 7.22
N ASP A 258 23.51 6.84 7.27
CA ASP A 258 23.94 6.13 8.49
C ASP A 258 24.94 6.96 9.33
N SER A 259 25.62 7.94 8.71
CA SER A 259 26.73 8.67 9.35
C SER A 259 26.31 9.96 10.08
N SER A 260 25.07 10.44 9.90
CA SER A 260 24.62 11.74 10.42
C SER A 260 24.17 11.73 11.90
N VAL A 261 24.27 10.59 12.60
CA VAL A 261 23.85 10.45 14.01
C VAL A 261 25.05 10.20 14.95
N GLY A 262 26.28 10.22 14.42
CA GLY A 262 27.49 9.80 15.16
C GLY A 262 28.55 10.86 15.39
N SER A 263 28.24 12.16 15.38
CA SER A 263 29.23 13.17 15.81
C SER A 263 28.57 14.42 16.37
N SER A 264 28.45 14.43 17.68
CA SER A 264 28.33 15.64 18.50
C SER A 264 28.93 15.28 19.86
N ASP A 265 30.25 15.42 19.95
CA ASP A 265 30.91 15.70 21.23
C ASP A 265 30.41 17.04 21.79
#